data_AF-A0A7S2HF36-F1
#
_entry.id   AF-A0A7S2HF36-F1
#
_cell.length_a   1.000
_cell.length_b   1.000
_cell.length_c   1.000
_cell.angle_alpha   90.00
_cell.angle_beta   90.00
_cell.angle_gamma   90.00
#
_symmetry.space_group_name_H-M   'P 1'
#
loop_
_entity.id
_entity.type
_entity.pdbx_description
1 polymer ?
#
loop_
_entity_poly.entity_id
_entity_poly.type
_entity_poly.pdbx_seq_one_letter_code
_entity_poly.pdbx_strand_id
1 'polypeptide(L)'
;MEFLARSPEATFPVQISLDGATDIGGGRENQDDWFTWEDPEGSGTTVFGVLDGHGREVGRLASQTGKRSILEWLAQPGALDSVRADPPDALHRLFGHAHESIKSAFRSHFMAAGWRVDVEAAGYLVKRRYAMQPWSCVHGGTSCTII
;
A
#
# COMPACT_ATOMS: atom_id res chain seq x y z
N MET A 1 45.52 20.28 27.83
CA MET A 1 44.61 20.00 26.70
C MET A 1 43.28 19.60 27.29
N GLU A 2 42.37 20.56 27.47
CA GLU A 2 40.99 20.27 27.86
C GLU A 2 40.23 19.81 26.62
N PHE A 3 39.64 18.62 26.69
CA PHE A 3 38.67 18.17 25.71
C PHE A 3 37.37 18.96 25.96
N LEU A 4 37.03 19.84 25.03
CA LEU A 4 35.71 20.46 24.97
C LEU A 4 34.65 19.35 24.89
N ALA A 5 33.87 19.22 25.95
CA ALA A 5 32.66 18.42 25.95
C ALA A 5 31.78 18.88 24.79
N ARG A 6 31.31 17.93 23.97
CA ARG A 6 30.33 18.20 22.92
C ARG A 6 29.14 18.90 23.57
N SER A 7 28.81 20.10 23.07
CA SER A 7 27.57 20.79 23.40
C SER A 7 26.39 19.82 23.18
N PRO A 8 25.37 19.79 24.06
CA PRO A 8 24.17 19.00 23.82
C PRO A 8 23.61 19.37 22.44
N GLU A 9 23.41 18.36 21.60
CA GLU A 9 22.80 18.51 20.28
C GLU A 9 21.47 19.24 20.47
N ALA A 10 21.37 20.45 19.91
CA ALA A 10 20.12 21.17 19.89
C ALA A 10 19.11 20.37 19.07
N THR A 11 18.18 19.71 19.73
CA THR A 11 16.99 19.13 19.10
C THR A 11 16.09 20.29 18.68
N PHE A 12 16.11 20.63 17.39
CA PHE A 12 15.10 21.49 16.81
C PHE A 12 13.83 20.66 16.63
N PRO A 13 12.69 21.04 17.23
CA PRO A 13 11.43 20.38 16.92
C PRO A 13 11.10 20.67 15.45
N VAL A 14 11.32 19.69 14.58
CA VAL A 14 10.89 19.75 13.19
C VAL A 14 9.42 19.38 13.19
N GLN A 15 8.55 20.35 12.90
CA GLN A 15 7.14 20.09 12.68
C GLN A 15 6.93 19.84 11.18
N ILE A 16 6.61 18.60 10.82
CA ILE A 16 6.27 18.23 9.45
C ILE A 16 4.75 18.34 9.32
N SER A 17 4.28 19.16 8.39
CA SER A 17 2.87 19.22 7.98
C SER A 17 2.74 18.49 6.65
N LEU A 18 1.85 17.51 6.59
CA LEU A 18 1.58 16.73 5.39
C LEU A 18 0.15 17.00 4.93
N ASP A 19 -0.02 17.29 3.66
CA ASP A 19 -1.33 17.43 3.03
C ASP A 19 -1.34 16.67 1.70
N GLY A 20 -2.52 16.22 1.29
CA GLY A 20 -2.69 15.39 0.12
C GLY A 20 -3.89 15.84 -0.70
N ALA A 21 -3.65 16.15 -1.98
CA ALA A 21 -4.69 16.46 -2.96
C ALA A 21 -4.65 15.43 -4.08
N THR A 22 -5.82 15.09 -4.61
CA THR A 22 -5.95 14.19 -5.75
C THR A 22 -6.95 14.76 -6.75
N ASP A 23 -6.67 14.57 -8.04
CA ASP A 23 -7.51 15.03 -9.14
C ASP A 23 -7.64 13.91 -10.17
N ILE A 24 -8.87 13.58 -10.53
CA ILE A 24 -9.21 12.58 -11.56
C ILE A 24 -8.82 13.05 -12.97
N GLY A 25 -8.67 14.36 -13.17
CA GLY A 25 -8.49 14.97 -14.48
C GLY A 25 -9.59 14.55 -15.46
N GLY A 26 -9.19 14.12 -16.66
CA GLY A 26 -10.11 13.62 -17.71
C GLY A 26 -10.49 12.14 -17.60
N GLY A 27 -10.19 11.48 -16.47
CA GLY A 27 -10.40 10.05 -16.26
C GLY A 27 -11.87 9.66 -16.04
N ARG A 28 -12.15 8.34 -16.06
CA ARG A 28 -13.48 7.78 -15.75
C ARG A 28 -13.72 7.61 -14.25
N GLU A 29 -12.69 7.25 -13.51
CA GLU A 29 -12.68 7.19 -12.05
C GLU A 29 -11.31 7.61 -11.55
N ASN A 30 -11.27 8.18 -10.35
CA ASN A 30 -10.00 8.43 -9.67
C ASN A 30 -9.53 7.12 -9.05
N GLN A 31 -8.36 6.64 -9.48
CA GLN A 31 -7.77 5.41 -9.02
C GLN A 31 -6.64 5.66 -8.02
N ASP A 32 -6.29 6.92 -7.75
CA ASP A 32 -5.26 7.29 -6.80
C ASP A 32 -5.79 7.26 -5.36
N ASP A 33 -4.91 6.94 -4.42
CA ASP A 33 -5.17 7.07 -2.99
C ASP A 33 -3.89 7.51 -2.26
N TRP A 34 -4.04 8.03 -1.06
CA TRP A 34 -2.90 8.44 -0.23
C TRP A 34 -3.24 8.27 1.24
N PHE A 35 -2.22 8.19 2.09
CA PHE A 35 -2.42 8.14 3.53
C PHE A 35 -1.29 8.84 4.27
N THR A 36 -1.61 9.28 5.48
CA THR A 36 -0.64 9.56 6.54
C THR A 36 -0.92 8.63 7.71
N TRP A 37 0.12 8.23 8.40
CA TRP A 37 0.06 7.46 9.63
C TRP A 37 1.07 8.05 10.61
N GLU A 38 0.63 8.28 11.84
CA GLU A 38 1.48 8.77 12.92
C GLU A 38 1.57 7.66 13.97
N ASP A 39 2.78 7.46 14.50
CA ASP A 39 3.02 6.48 15.53
C ASP A 39 2.21 6.79 16.79
N PRO A 40 1.25 5.93 17.19
CA PRO A 40 0.42 6.18 18.35
C PRO A 40 1.21 6.11 19.67
N GLU A 41 2.39 5.50 19.68
CA GLU A 41 3.26 5.41 20.86
C GLU A 41 4.09 6.68 21.09
N GLY A 42 3.98 7.67 20.20
CA GLY A 42 4.57 8.99 20.39
C GLY A 42 6.08 9.05 20.10
N SER A 43 6.62 8.13 19.28
CA SER A 43 8.03 8.23 18.85
C SER A 43 8.31 9.43 17.93
N GLY A 44 7.27 10.15 17.49
CA GLY A 44 7.39 11.22 16.50
C GLY A 44 7.61 10.71 15.08
N THR A 45 7.43 9.40 14.84
CA THR A 45 7.51 8.82 13.49
C THR A 45 6.21 9.08 12.75
N THR A 46 6.33 9.63 11.54
CA THR A 46 5.22 9.78 10.60
C THR A 46 5.57 9.03 9.32
N VAL A 47 4.62 8.28 8.80
CA VAL A 47 4.70 7.58 7.52
C VAL A 47 3.69 8.20 6.59
N PHE A 48 4.07 8.45 5.34
CA PHE A 48 3.11 8.81 4.30
C PHE A 48 3.28 7.94 3.08
N GLY A 49 2.16 7.66 2.42
CA GLY A 49 2.17 6.87 1.21
C GLY A 49 1.23 7.41 0.15
N VAL A 50 1.65 7.27 -1.10
CA VAL A 50 0.85 7.57 -2.29
C VAL A 50 0.73 6.29 -3.10
N LEU A 51 -0.49 6.04 -3.57
CA LEU A 51 -0.85 4.88 -4.36
C LEU A 51 -1.46 5.33 -5.68
N ASP A 52 -0.78 5.02 -6.78
CA ASP A 52 -1.24 5.25 -8.15
C ASP A 52 -1.91 3.97 -8.63
N GLY A 53 -3.24 3.93 -8.54
CA GLY A 53 -4.03 2.81 -9.04
C GLY A 53 -4.14 2.87 -10.55
N HIS A 54 -3.98 1.74 -11.22
CA HIS A 54 -4.02 1.68 -12.68
C HIS A 54 -4.73 0.43 -13.19
N GLY A 55 -5.08 0.48 -14.48
CA GLY A 55 -5.71 -0.61 -15.20
C GLY A 55 -7.22 -0.43 -15.37
N ARG A 56 -7.77 -1.24 -16.28
CA ARG A 56 -9.09 -0.98 -16.86
C ARG A 56 -10.27 -1.40 -15.98
N GLU A 57 -10.03 -2.24 -14.97
CA GLU A 57 -11.11 -2.90 -14.23
C GLU A 57 -11.09 -2.61 -12.73
N VAL A 58 -9.94 -2.76 -12.08
CA VAL A 58 -9.85 -2.81 -10.60
C VAL A 58 -8.74 -1.93 -10.03
N GLY A 59 -8.28 -0.91 -10.76
CA GLY A 59 -7.19 -0.02 -10.33
C GLY A 59 -7.51 0.72 -9.02
N ARG A 60 -8.72 1.30 -8.90
CA ARG A 60 -9.18 1.92 -7.65
C ARG A 60 -9.29 0.95 -6.48
N LEU A 61 -9.77 -0.27 -6.74
CA LEU A 61 -9.84 -1.30 -5.70
C LEU A 61 -8.44 -1.68 -5.21
N ALA A 62 -7.45 -1.68 -6.11
CA ALA A 62 -6.06 -1.98 -5.79
C ALA A 62 -5.46 -0.94 -4.84
N SER A 63 -5.55 0.35 -5.18
CA SER A 63 -5.01 1.44 -4.35
C SER A 63 -5.69 1.50 -2.97
N GLN A 64 -7.03 1.40 -2.93
CA GLN A 64 -7.76 1.39 -1.66
C GLN A 64 -7.42 0.19 -0.78
N THR A 65 -7.28 -1.00 -1.38
CA THR A 65 -6.91 -2.21 -0.63
C THR A 65 -5.46 -2.12 -0.15
N GLY A 66 -4.54 -1.68 -1.01
CA GLY A 66 -3.13 -1.50 -0.67
C GLY A 66 -2.96 -0.54 0.51
N LYS A 67 -3.60 0.64 0.46
CA LYS A 67 -3.62 1.61 1.55
C LYS A 67 -4.08 0.98 2.86
N ARG A 68 -5.24 0.31 2.86
CA ARG A 68 -5.78 -0.33 4.06
C ARG A 68 -4.81 -1.36 4.62
N SER A 69 -4.27 -2.24 3.77
CA SER A 69 -3.32 -3.28 4.20
C SER A 69 -2.03 -2.70 4.77
N ILE A 70 -1.55 -1.58 4.23
CA ILE A 70 -0.37 -0.89 4.77
C ILE A 70 -0.67 -0.30 6.14
N LEU A 71 -1.80 0.39 6.30
CA LEU A 71 -2.21 0.95 7.60
C LEU A 71 -2.44 -0.14 8.65
N GLU A 72 -3.04 -1.26 8.27
CA GLU A 72 -3.22 -2.43 9.14
C GLU A 72 -1.87 -3.05 9.55
N TRP A 73 -0.89 -3.09 8.65
CA TRP A 73 0.45 -3.57 8.96
C TRP A 73 1.20 -2.62 9.90
N LEU A 74 1.14 -1.31 9.65
CA LEU A 74 1.76 -0.28 10.50
C LEU A 74 1.16 -0.25 11.92
N ALA A 75 -0.12 -0.62 12.06
CA ALA A 75 -0.79 -0.73 13.36
C ALA A 75 -0.38 -1.98 14.17
N GLN A 76 0.42 -2.90 13.62
CA GLN A 76 0.86 -4.09 14.35
C GLN A 76 1.93 -3.75 15.40
N PRO A 77 1.89 -4.36 16.59
CA PRO A 77 2.93 -4.20 17.59
C PRO A 77 4.32 -4.57 17.02
N GLY A 78 5.30 -3.70 17.20
CA GLY A 78 6.67 -3.90 16.72
C GLY A 78 6.88 -3.70 15.21
N ALA A 79 5.87 -3.21 14.47
CA ALA A 79 6.01 -2.90 13.04
C ALA A 79 7.16 -1.92 12.80
N LEU A 80 7.17 -0.78 13.51
CA LEU A 80 8.25 0.21 13.39
C LEU A 80 9.62 -0.33 13.84
N ASP A 81 9.65 -1.14 14.89
CA ASP A 81 10.91 -1.73 15.35
C ASP A 81 11.50 -2.66 14.29
N SER A 82 10.65 -3.39 13.55
CA SER A 82 11.10 -4.20 12.42
C SER A 82 11.66 -3.35 11.28
N VAL A 83 11.05 -2.20 10.98
CA VAL A 83 11.56 -1.25 9.98
C VAL A 83 12.89 -0.65 10.42
N ARG A 84 13.04 -0.30 11.70
CA ARG A 84 14.30 0.25 12.25
C ARG A 84 15.43 -0.78 12.27
N ALA A 85 15.10 -2.06 12.49
CA ALA A 85 16.08 -3.14 12.55
C ALA A 85 16.59 -3.54 11.15
N ASP A 86 15.69 -3.74 10.18
CA ASP A 86 16.02 -4.11 8.80
C ASP A 86 14.96 -3.53 7.83
N PRO A 87 15.15 -2.28 7.36
CA PRO A 87 14.15 -1.62 6.53
C PRO A 87 13.85 -2.38 5.22
N PRO A 88 14.85 -2.84 4.43
CA PRO A 88 14.59 -3.60 3.20
C PRO A 88 13.72 -4.85 3.42
N ASP A 89 14.03 -5.65 4.43
CA ASP A 89 13.25 -6.87 4.70
C ASP A 89 11.83 -6.55 5.20
N ALA A 90 11.69 -5.58 6.11
CA ALA A 90 10.39 -5.13 6.61
C ALA A 90 9.50 -4.62 5.47
N LEU A 91 10.06 -3.80 4.56
CA LEU A 91 9.34 -3.29 3.40
C LEU A 91 8.98 -4.39 2.40
N HIS A 92 9.86 -5.37 2.16
CA HIS A 92 9.50 -6.54 1.33
C HIS A 92 8.33 -7.32 1.92
N ARG A 93 8.32 -7.55 3.23
CA ARG A 93 7.20 -8.22 3.91
C ARG A 93 5.91 -7.39 3.85
N LEU A 94 6.00 -6.08 4.06
CA LEU A 94 4.87 -5.16 3.94
C LEU A 94 4.27 -5.20 2.52
N PHE A 95 5.09 -5.04 1.48
CA PHE A 95 4.61 -5.05 0.10
C PHE A 95 4.09 -6.43 -0.33
N GLY A 96 4.70 -7.52 0.15
CA GLY A 96 4.17 -8.87 -0.05
C GLY A 96 2.78 -9.05 0.58
N HIS A 97 2.59 -8.56 1.81
CA HIS A 97 1.30 -8.59 2.49
C HIS A 97 0.22 -7.77 1.75
N ALA A 98 0.57 -6.56 1.31
CA ALA A 98 -0.31 -5.71 0.52
C ALA A 98 -0.68 -6.37 -0.83
N HIS A 99 0.29 -6.98 -1.51
CA HIS A 99 0.07 -7.68 -2.78
C HIS A 99 -0.94 -8.83 -2.65
N GLU A 100 -0.79 -9.69 -1.64
CA GLU A 100 -1.73 -10.80 -1.40
C GLU A 100 -3.12 -10.30 -1.01
N SER A 101 -3.19 -9.21 -0.25
CA SER A 101 -4.47 -8.58 0.12
C SER A 101 -5.20 -8.03 -1.10
N ILE A 102 -4.49 -7.37 -2.03
CA ILE A 102 -5.03 -6.89 -3.31
C ILE A 102 -5.53 -8.07 -4.16
N LYS A 103 -4.74 -9.15 -4.26
CA LYS A 103 -5.12 -10.36 -5.01
C LYS A 103 -6.40 -10.99 -4.43
N SER A 104 -6.52 -11.07 -3.11
CA SER A 104 -7.71 -11.56 -2.42
C SER A 104 -8.94 -10.66 -2.68
N ALA A 105 -8.74 -9.34 -2.67
CA ALA A 105 -9.80 -8.37 -2.95
C ALA A 105 -10.31 -8.47 -4.40
N PHE A 106 -9.41 -8.60 -5.38
CA PHE A 106 -9.79 -8.80 -6.78
C PHE A 106 -10.62 -10.08 -6.97
N ARG A 107 -10.19 -11.18 -6.36
CA ARG A 107 -10.92 -12.45 -6.40
C ARG A 107 -12.32 -12.29 -5.83
N SER A 108 -12.44 -11.69 -4.65
CA SER A 108 -13.71 -11.47 -3.97
C SER A 108 -14.65 -10.57 -4.80
N HIS A 109 -14.11 -9.49 -5.37
CA HIS A 109 -14.85 -8.56 -6.23
C HIS A 109 -15.49 -9.27 -7.43
N PHE A 110 -14.70 -10.05 -8.18
CA PHE A 110 -15.22 -10.74 -9.36
C PHE A 110 -16.16 -11.90 -9.01
N MET A 111 -15.86 -12.66 -7.96
CA MET A 111 -16.75 -13.74 -7.49
C MET A 111 -18.10 -13.21 -7.04
N ALA A 112 -18.14 -12.08 -6.33
CA ALA A 112 -19.38 -11.41 -5.94
C ALA A 112 -20.20 -10.93 -7.16
N ALA A 113 -19.53 -10.58 -8.26
CA ALA A 113 -20.16 -10.24 -9.53
C ALA A 113 -20.55 -11.47 -10.40
N GLY A 114 -20.45 -12.69 -9.85
CA GLY A 114 -20.83 -13.94 -10.52
C GLY A 114 -19.80 -14.49 -11.50
N TRP A 115 -18.56 -14.01 -11.46
CA TRP A 115 -17.46 -14.57 -12.24
C TRP A 115 -16.84 -15.77 -11.53
N ARG A 116 -16.30 -16.70 -12.31
CA ARG A 116 -15.32 -17.66 -11.80
C ARG A 116 -13.94 -17.03 -11.92
N VAL A 117 -13.14 -17.16 -10.87
CA VAL A 117 -11.78 -16.64 -10.78
C VAL A 117 -10.85 -17.78 -10.42
N ASP A 118 -9.71 -17.86 -11.10
CA ASP A 118 -8.66 -18.85 -10.86
C ASP A 118 -7.27 -18.20 -10.84
N VAL A 119 -6.28 -18.93 -10.36
CA VAL A 119 -4.87 -18.50 -10.31
C VAL A 119 -4.07 -19.37 -11.28
N GLU A 120 -3.48 -18.76 -12.29
CA GLU A 120 -2.59 -19.44 -13.23
C GLU A 120 -1.24 -19.84 -12.58
N ALA A 121 -0.51 -20.75 -13.20
CA ALA A 121 0.77 -21.26 -12.66
C ALA A 121 1.82 -20.16 -12.40
N ALA A 122 1.77 -19.07 -13.18
CA ALA A 122 2.65 -17.91 -12.99
C ALA A 122 2.14 -16.89 -11.94
N GLY A 123 1.04 -17.20 -11.24
CA GLY A 123 0.52 -16.40 -10.13
C GLY A 123 -0.52 -15.33 -10.50
N TYR A 124 -0.81 -15.15 -11.79
CA TYR A 124 -1.80 -14.19 -12.28
C TYR A 124 -3.24 -14.64 -12.04
N LEU A 125 -4.13 -13.70 -11.78
CA LEU A 125 -5.57 -13.97 -11.72
C LEU A 125 -6.18 -13.98 -13.11
N VAL A 126 -6.94 -15.03 -13.41
CA VAL A 126 -7.77 -15.15 -14.60
C VAL A 126 -9.23 -15.30 -14.20
N LYS A 127 -10.13 -14.82 -15.06
CA LYS A 127 -11.57 -14.89 -14.84
C LYS A 127 -12.35 -15.27 -16.09
N ARG A 128 -13.52 -15.87 -15.91
CA ARG A 128 -14.53 -16.10 -16.95
C ARG A 128 -15.94 -16.12 -16.35
N ARG A 129 -16.95 -15.79 -17.15
CA ARG A 129 -18.35 -15.74 -16.68
C ARG A 129 -19.11 -17.02 -16.98
N TYR A 130 -18.87 -17.61 -18.16
CA TYR A 130 -19.54 -18.83 -18.61
C TYR A 130 -18.53 -19.92 -18.97
N ALA A 131 -18.94 -21.19 -18.90
CA ALA A 131 -18.05 -22.32 -19.14
C ALA A 131 -17.43 -22.35 -20.54
N MET A 132 -18.17 -21.87 -21.55
CA MET A 132 -17.71 -21.79 -22.95
C MET A 132 -16.88 -20.53 -23.25
N GLN A 133 -16.84 -19.56 -22.34
CA GLN A 133 -16.04 -18.36 -22.53
C GLN A 133 -14.56 -18.68 -22.23
N PRO A 134 -13.62 -18.20 -23.06
CA PRO A 134 -12.20 -18.30 -22.72
C PRO A 134 -11.91 -17.53 -21.43
N TRP A 135 -10.90 -18.01 -20.68
CA TRP A 135 -10.35 -17.27 -19.56
C TRP A 135 -9.68 -15.98 -20.05
N SER A 136 -9.84 -14.89 -19.30
CA SER A 136 -9.16 -13.62 -19.54
C SER A 136 -8.44 -13.16 -18.27
N CYS A 137 -7.32 -12.47 -18.42
CA CYS A 137 -6.61 -11.88 -17.28
C CYS A 137 -7.49 -10.85 -16.56
N VAL A 138 -7.30 -10.75 -15.25
CA VAL A 138 -7.76 -9.61 -14.47
C VAL A 138 -6.83 -8.43 -14.72
N HIS A 139 -7.37 -7.27 -15.09
CA HIS A 139 -6.59 -6.08 -15.38
C HIS A 139 -6.78 -4.99 -14.32
N GLY A 140 -5.78 -4.86 -13.44
CA GLY A 140 -5.65 -3.74 -12.52
C GLY A 140 -4.49 -3.95 -11.56
N GLY A 141 -4.03 -2.86 -10.95
CA GLY A 141 -2.92 -2.85 -10.02
C GLY A 141 -2.76 -1.48 -9.39
N THR A 142 -1.76 -1.33 -8.55
CA THR A 142 -1.35 -0.03 -8.02
C THR A 142 0.15 -0.01 -7.79
N SER A 143 0.76 1.14 -8.05
CA SER A 143 2.13 1.44 -7.61
C SER A 143 2.05 2.19 -6.29
N CYS A 144 2.97 1.92 -5.36
CA CYS A 144 2.97 2.57 -4.06
C CYS A 144 4.35 3.13 -3.73
N THR A 145 4.40 4.39 -3.32
CA THR A 145 5.58 5.05 -2.74
C THR A 145 5.27 5.32 -1.28
N ILE A 146 6.19 4.95 -0.38
CA ILE A 146 6.09 5.19 1.07
C ILE A 146 7.36 5.90 1.52
N ILE A 147 7.20 6.91 2.39
CA ILE A 147 8.27 7.69 3.01
C ILE A 147 8.04 7.72 4.52
#